data_AF-A0A7R9VT70-F1
#
_entry.id   AF-A0A7R9VT70-F1
#
_cell.length_a   1.000
_cell.length_b   1.000
_cell.length_c   1.000
_cell.angle_alpha   90.00
_cell.angle_beta   90.00
_cell.angle_gamma   90.00
#
_symmetry.space_group_name_H-M   'P 1'
#
loop_
_entity.id
_entity.type
_entity.pdbx_description
1 polymer ?
#
loop_
_entity_poly.entity_id
_entity_poly.type
_entity_poly.pdbx_seq_one_letter_code
_entity_poly.pdbx_strand_id
1 'polypeptide(L)'
;ESHVAPSFAVNPRTGDNYAAFNKPGAVLDFMTKGSPAADYMLVIDSDMLLRHPFRPQKYEMVRGKAVSADYTYMVGCTNDLAVRHIPEIPIRNDTRAGPFQRYCDMVGGYTFMHRDDLSTVAPLWLSITEDVREDPESWRLSGDQYVQQGGKPWISEMYGYSFACAKSGVWHTWDTHVMHYPGSPARGVPNILHYGLYFEFGGYKFD
;
A
#
# COMPACT_ATOMS: atom_id res chain seq x y z
N GLU A 1 14.57 -20.25 -6.18
CA GLU A 1 14.51 -20.33 -4.70
C GLU A 1 13.50 -19.32 -4.19
N SER A 2 12.87 -19.58 -3.05
CA SER A 2 11.94 -18.64 -2.40
C SER A 2 12.67 -17.88 -1.30
N HIS A 3 12.48 -16.57 -1.22
CA HIS A 3 13.02 -15.73 -0.16
C HIS A 3 12.03 -15.67 1.02
N VAL A 4 12.52 -15.82 2.25
CA VAL A 4 11.72 -15.71 3.47
C VAL A 4 12.35 -14.66 4.37
N ALA A 5 11.62 -13.57 4.60
CA ALA A 5 12.06 -12.51 5.48
C ALA A 5 11.83 -12.89 6.97
N PRO A 6 12.63 -12.35 7.90
CA PRO A 6 12.31 -12.43 9.32
C PRO A 6 11.03 -11.65 9.65
N SER A 7 10.47 -11.87 10.84
CA SER A 7 9.36 -11.03 11.33
C SER A 7 9.84 -9.63 11.66
N PHE A 8 9.09 -8.63 11.22
CA PHE A 8 9.23 -7.21 11.54
C PHE A 8 8.07 -6.70 12.41
N ALA A 9 7.20 -7.57 12.91
CA ALA A 9 6.01 -7.18 13.65
C ALA A 9 6.29 -6.31 14.89
N VAL A 10 7.48 -6.44 15.49
CA VAL A 10 7.89 -5.64 16.64
C VAL A 10 8.88 -4.58 16.20
N ASN A 11 8.51 -3.32 16.38
CA ASN A 11 9.39 -2.19 16.10
C ASN A 11 10.58 -2.19 17.07
N PRO A 12 11.84 -2.22 16.61
CA PRO A 12 13.00 -2.27 17.48
C PRO A 12 13.27 -0.96 18.24
N ARG A 13 12.80 0.19 17.73
CA ARG A 13 12.97 1.52 18.34
C ARG A 13 11.91 1.78 19.41
N THR A 14 10.66 1.43 19.14
CA THR A 14 9.52 1.84 19.99
C THR A 14 8.89 0.68 20.76
N GLY A 15 9.22 -0.57 20.40
CA GLY A 15 8.60 -1.76 20.98
C GLY A 15 7.15 -1.99 20.54
N ASP A 16 6.62 -1.16 19.62
CA ASP A 16 5.26 -1.33 19.10
C ASP A 16 5.12 -2.69 18.38
N ASN A 17 4.11 -3.46 18.78
CA ASN A 17 3.80 -4.74 18.15
C ASN A 17 2.65 -4.54 17.16
N TYR A 18 3.00 -4.37 15.90
CA TYR A 18 2.11 -4.05 14.80
C TYR A 18 2.43 -4.95 13.60
N ALA A 19 1.55 -5.93 13.36
CA ALA A 19 1.77 -6.97 12.36
C ALA A 19 1.99 -6.40 10.94
N ALA A 20 1.40 -5.25 10.60
CA ALA A 20 1.53 -4.68 9.28
C ALA A 20 2.94 -4.14 8.96
N PHE A 21 3.83 -3.98 9.95
CA PHE A 21 5.26 -3.74 9.69
C PHE A 21 5.91 -4.87 8.87
N ASN A 22 5.37 -6.08 8.90
CA ASN A 22 5.91 -7.20 8.12
C ASN A 22 5.89 -6.93 6.61
N LYS A 23 4.90 -6.22 6.07
CA LYS A 23 4.83 -5.95 4.62
C LYS A 23 5.99 -5.07 4.14
N PRO A 24 6.19 -3.83 4.65
CA PRO A 24 7.35 -3.02 4.28
C PRO A 24 8.68 -3.67 4.67
N GLY A 25 8.76 -4.31 5.85
CA GLY A 25 9.98 -4.98 6.31
C GLY A 25 10.40 -6.15 5.41
N ALA A 26 9.46 -7.01 5.02
CA ALA A 26 9.73 -8.12 4.12
C ALA A 26 10.07 -7.65 2.71
N VAL A 27 9.43 -6.58 2.20
CA VAL A 27 9.78 -5.98 0.92
C VAL A 27 11.21 -5.42 0.96
N LEU A 28 11.58 -4.68 2.01
CA LEU A 28 12.95 -4.19 2.19
C LEU A 28 13.98 -5.32 2.26
N ASP A 29 13.72 -6.35 3.06
CA ASP A 29 14.60 -7.51 3.19
C ASP A 29 14.76 -8.25 1.86
N PHE A 30 13.66 -8.44 1.12
CA PHE A 30 13.69 -9.07 -0.19
C PHE A 30 14.44 -8.24 -1.24
N MET A 31 14.22 -6.93 -1.28
CA MET A 31 14.92 -6.04 -2.22
C MET A 31 16.42 -5.94 -1.93
N THR A 32 16.83 -6.11 -0.67
CA THR A 32 18.25 -6.03 -0.26
C THR A 32 18.98 -7.36 -0.36
N LYS A 33 18.32 -8.48 -0.06
CA LYS A 33 18.95 -9.81 0.05
C LYS A 33 18.48 -10.83 -0.98
N GLY A 34 17.26 -10.68 -1.51
CA GLY A 34 16.62 -11.65 -2.40
C GLY A 34 17.02 -11.56 -3.86
N SER A 35 17.72 -10.48 -4.27
CA SER A 35 18.23 -10.27 -5.63
C SER A 35 17.21 -10.58 -6.76
N PRO A 36 16.03 -9.92 -6.78
CA PRO A 36 14.98 -10.22 -7.75
C PRO A 36 15.43 -9.98 -9.19
N ALA A 37 15.30 -11.01 -10.04
CA ALA A 37 15.69 -10.94 -11.45
C ALA A 37 14.65 -10.25 -12.36
N ALA A 38 13.39 -10.18 -11.94
CA ALA A 38 12.31 -9.60 -12.73
C ALA A 38 12.42 -8.07 -12.83
N ASP A 39 12.06 -7.51 -13.99
CA ASP A 39 12.03 -6.05 -14.19
C ASP A 39 10.86 -5.37 -13.49
N TYR A 40 9.77 -6.10 -13.27
CA TYR A 40 8.55 -5.60 -12.64
C TYR A 40 8.15 -6.47 -11.47
N MET A 41 7.72 -5.83 -10.40
CA MET A 41 7.43 -6.44 -9.12
C MET A 41 5.95 -6.26 -8.82
N LEU A 42 5.30 -7.36 -8.46
CA LEU A 42 3.94 -7.37 -7.95
C LEU A 42 4.01 -7.71 -6.45
N VAL A 43 3.55 -6.79 -5.61
CA VAL A 43 3.38 -7.02 -4.17
C VAL A 43 1.90 -7.18 -3.90
N ILE A 44 1.52 -8.28 -3.25
CA ILE A 44 0.14 -8.61 -2.86
C ILE A 44 0.12 -9.12 -1.41
N ASP A 45 -1.04 -9.04 -0.79
CA ASP A 45 -1.26 -9.58 0.55
C ASP A 45 -1.53 -11.09 0.51
N SER A 46 -1.32 -11.77 1.63
CA SER A 46 -1.51 -13.24 1.73
C SER A 46 -2.96 -13.68 1.61
N ASP A 47 -3.89 -12.74 1.73
CA ASP A 47 -5.33 -12.91 1.56
C ASP A 47 -5.80 -12.59 0.12
N MET A 48 -4.87 -12.62 -0.84
CA MET A 48 -5.15 -12.37 -2.25
C MET A 48 -4.86 -13.59 -3.12
N LEU A 49 -5.81 -13.94 -3.99
CA LEU A 49 -5.68 -15.01 -4.98
C LEU A 49 -5.49 -14.44 -6.39
N LEU A 50 -4.39 -14.84 -7.04
CA LEU A 50 -4.10 -14.48 -8.43
C LEU A 50 -4.97 -15.29 -9.40
N ARG A 51 -5.74 -14.57 -10.23
CA ARG A 51 -6.66 -15.14 -11.24
C ARG A 51 -6.17 -14.92 -12.66
N HIS A 52 -5.47 -13.81 -12.91
CA HIS A 52 -4.90 -13.46 -14.21
C HIS A 52 -3.52 -12.81 -14.08
N PRO A 53 -2.63 -12.99 -15.07
CA PRO A 53 -1.28 -12.43 -15.02
C PRO A 53 -1.28 -10.91 -15.13
N PHE A 54 -0.32 -10.29 -14.45
CA PHE A 54 0.03 -8.89 -14.62
C PHE A 54 1.04 -8.75 -15.76
N ARG A 55 0.64 -8.10 -16.85
CA ARG A 55 1.50 -7.89 -18.02
C ARG A 55 1.90 -6.41 -18.10
N PRO A 56 3.19 -6.06 -18.02
CA PRO A 56 3.65 -4.66 -18.10
C PRO A 56 3.07 -3.89 -19.30
N GLN A 57 2.89 -4.56 -20.44
CA GLN A 57 2.36 -3.97 -21.67
C GLN A 57 0.88 -3.56 -21.52
N LYS A 58 0.07 -4.33 -20.78
CA LYS A 58 -1.35 -3.99 -20.52
C LYS A 58 -1.47 -2.69 -19.74
N TYR A 59 -0.54 -2.45 -18.83
CA TYR A 59 -0.55 -1.30 -17.93
C TYR A 59 0.33 -0.15 -18.44
N GLU A 60 0.94 -0.29 -19.62
CA GLU A 60 1.91 0.68 -20.17
C GLU A 60 2.95 1.07 -19.12
N MET A 61 3.56 0.05 -18.51
CA MET A 61 4.46 0.25 -17.38
C MET A 61 5.78 0.87 -17.82
N VAL A 62 6.18 1.92 -17.11
CA VAL A 62 7.46 2.60 -17.24
C VAL A 62 7.96 2.93 -15.83
N ARG A 63 9.24 3.29 -15.70
CA ARG A 63 9.80 3.76 -14.42
C ARG A 63 9.08 5.02 -13.94
N GLY A 64 8.93 5.17 -12.63
CA GLY A 64 8.15 6.22 -11.99
C GLY A 64 6.64 6.03 -12.07
N LYS A 65 6.16 4.92 -12.66
CA LYS A 65 4.74 4.59 -12.74
C LYS A 65 4.45 3.29 -11.99
N ALA A 66 3.41 3.33 -11.17
CA ALA A 66 2.85 2.18 -10.48
C ALA A 66 1.35 2.03 -10.78
N VAL A 67 0.80 0.85 -10.51
CA VAL A 67 -0.64 0.56 -10.59
C VAL A 67 -1.07 -0.12 -9.29
N SER A 68 -2.22 0.29 -8.76
CA SER A 68 -2.76 -0.18 -7.49
C SER A 68 -4.28 -0.01 -7.43
N ALA A 69 -4.92 -0.57 -6.40
CA ALA A 69 -6.34 -0.41 -6.15
C ALA A 69 -6.66 0.96 -5.51
N ASP A 70 -7.92 1.38 -5.60
CA ASP A 70 -8.40 2.64 -5.01
C ASP A 70 -8.71 2.49 -3.52
N TYR A 71 -8.08 3.31 -2.70
CA TYR A 71 -8.23 3.31 -1.23
C TYR A 71 -8.63 4.70 -0.76
N THR A 72 -9.80 5.16 -1.21
CA THR A 72 -10.26 6.56 -1.03
C THR A 72 -10.48 6.98 0.43
N TYR A 73 -10.49 6.04 1.36
CA TYR A 73 -10.57 6.33 2.80
C TYR A 73 -9.24 6.84 3.38
N MET A 74 -8.14 6.82 2.61
CA MET A 74 -6.84 7.37 3.01
C MET A 74 -6.81 8.91 2.97
N VAL A 75 -7.67 9.56 3.75
CA VAL A 75 -7.86 11.03 3.76
C VAL A 75 -6.59 11.81 4.16
N GLY A 76 -5.61 11.14 4.76
CA GLY A 76 -4.30 11.68 5.11
C GLY A 76 -3.49 12.18 3.92
N CYS A 77 -3.79 11.71 2.68
CA CYS A 77 -3.14 12.21 1.47
C CYS A 77 -3.54 13.65 1.08
N THR A 78 -4.53 14.24 1.74
CA THR A 78 -5.08 15.58 1.42
C THR A 78 -5.14 16.51 2.62
N ASN A 79 -4.53 16.15 3.75
CA ASN A 79 -4.59 16.93 4.98
C ASN A 79 -3.21 17.06 5.64
N ASP A 80 -3.20 17.56 6.87
CA ASP A 80 -1.99 17.81 7.65
C ASP A 80 -1.09 16.58 7.83
N LEU A 81 -1.60 15.35 7.73
CA LEU A 81 -0.75 14.15 7.84
C LEU A 81 0.31 14.15 6.74
N ALA A 82 -0.09 14.43 5.49
CA ALA A 82 0.86 14.57 4.40
C ALA A 82 1.83 15.73 4.64
N VAL A 83 1.35 16.88 5.10
CA VAL A 83 2.22 18.05 5.38
C VAL A 83 3.26 17.73 6.45
N ARG A 84 2.94 16.85 7.41
CA ARG A 84 3.85 16.46 8.49
C ARG A 84 4.94 15.49 8.05
N HIS A 85 4.68 14.64 7.05
CA HIS A 85 5.61 13.58 6.62
C HIS A 85 6.30 13.82 5.27
N ILE A 86 5.65 14.57 4.38
CA ILE A 86 6.10 14.84 3.01
C ILE A 86 5.91 16.33 2.61
N PRO A 87 6.25 17.32 3.46
CA PRO A 87 6.03 18.75 3.15
C PRO A 87 6.73 19.23 1.88
N GLU A 88 7.80 18.56 1.47
CA GLU A 88 8.59 18.87 0.29
C GLU A 88 7.93 18.45 -1.03
N ILE A 89 6.91 17.59 -0.98
CA ILE A 89 6.32 16.99 -2.17
C ILE A 89 5.28 17.95 -2.78
N PRO A 90 5.42 18.32 -4.08
CA PRO A 90 4.45 19.16 -4.75
C PRO A 90 3.06 18.52 -4.82
N ILE A 91 2.04 19.34 -4.60
CA ILE A 91 0.64 18.94 -4.74
C ILE A 91 0.35 18.50 -6.19
N ARG A 92 -0.39 17.41 -6.33
CA ARG A 92 -0.81 16.84 -7.61
C ARG A 92 -2.13 17.45 -8.08
N ASN A 93 -2.12 17.93 -9.32
CA ASN A 93 -3.26 18.57 -9.98
C ASN A 93 -3.92 17.65 -11.03
N ASP A 94 -4.15 16.39 -10.68
CA ASP A 94 -4.92 15.42 -11.47
C ASP A 94 -5.79 14.55 -10.57
N THR A 95 -6.52 13.61 -11.16
CA THR A 95 -7.43 12.70 -10.44
C THR A 95 -7.11 11.22 -10.70
N ARG A 96 -5.85 10.88 -11.02
CA ARG A 96 -5.47 9.52 -11.47
C ARG A 96 -5.53 8.47 -10.37
N ALA A 97 -5.24 8.86 -9.13
CA ALA A 97 -5.17 7.96 -7.99
C ALA A 97 -5.53 8.71 -6.68
N GLY A 98 -6.63 9.46 -6.73
CA GLY A 98 -7.12 10.29 -5.63
C GLY A 98 -7.75 11.59 -6.13
N PRO A 99 -8.23 12.45 -5.23
CA PRO A 99 -8.82 13.74 -5.59
C PRO A 99 -7.76 14.72 -6.15
N PHE A 100 -8.26 15.77 -6.80
CA PHE A 100 -7.46 16.93 -7.18
C PHE A 100 -6.91 17.61 -5.92
N GLN A 101 -5.69 18.14 -5.98
CA GLN A 101 -4.96 18.71 -4.84
C GLN A 101 -4.57 17.72 -3.73
N ARG A 102 -4.10 16.52 -4.10
CA ARG A 102 -3.51 15.54 -3.16
C ARG A 102 -1.98 15.64 -3.11
N TYR A 103 -1.39 15.29 -1.97
CA TYR A 103 0.07 15.20 -1.78
C TYR A 103 0.62 13.81 -2.16
N CYS A 104 -0.16 12.76 -1.92
CA CYS A 104 0.14 11.38 -2.30
C CYS A 104 -1.06 10.71 -2.95
N ASP A 105 -0.83 9.55 -3.56
CA ASP A 105 -1.89 8.72 -4.11
C ASP A 105 -2.61 7.92 -3.02
N MET A 106 -3.94 7.86 -3.11
CA MET A 106 -4.81 7.11 -2.20
C MET A 106 -4.95 5.67 -2.71
N VAL A 107 -3.96 4.83 -2.39
CA VAL A 107 -3.77 3.50 -2.98
C VAL A 107 -3.43 2.45 -1.92
N GLY A 108 -3.79 1.20 -2.19
CA GLY A 108 -3.56 0.09 -1.26
C GLY A 108 -3.84 -1.28 -1.87
N GLY A 109 -3.75 -2.31 -1.03
CA GLY A 109 -3.89 -3.70 -1.44
C GLY A 109 -2.68 -4.18 -2.22
N TYR A 110 -2.81 -4.28 -3.55
CA TYR A 110 -1.71 -4.67 -4.43
C TYR A 110 -0.92 -3.46 -4.95
N THR A 111 0.35 -3.67 -5.29
CA THR A 111 1.10 -2.71 -6.11
C THR A 111 1.91 -3.41 -7.19
N PHE A 112 1.90 -2.81 -8.38
CA PHE A 112 2.67 -3.26 -9.52
C PHE A 112 3.52 -2.11 -10.06
N MET A 113 4.85 -2.26 -10.02
CA MET A 113 5.80 -1.22 -10.43
C MET A 113 7.12 -1.82 -10.96
N HIS A 114 8.00 -0.98 -11.52
CA HIS A 114 9.33 -1.42 -11.92
C HIS A 114 10.19 -1.76 -10.69
N ARG A 115 11.05 -2.77 -10.76
CA ARG A 115 11.93 -3.23 -9.67
C ARG A 115 12.76 -2.09 -9.08
N ASP A 116 13.36 -1.28 -9.94
CA ASP A 116 14.21 -0.18 -9.51
C ASP A 116 13.40 0.92 -8.78
N ASP A 117 12.12 1.13 -9.14
CA ASP A 117 11.23 2.01 -8.38
C ASP A 117 10.94 1.40 -7.00
N LEU A 118 10.67 0.09 -6.93
CA LEU A 118 10.49 -0.59 -5.64
C LEU A 118 11.77 -0.54 -4.79
N SER A 119 12.95 -0.53 -5.41
CA SER A 119 14.24 -0.46 -4.71
C SER A 119 14.46 0.88 -4.00
N THR A 120 13.91 1.98 -4.55
CA THR A 120 13.97 3.31 -3.93
C THR A 120 12.86 3.49 -2.90
N VAL A 121 11.68 2.92 -3.17
CA VAL A 121 10.52 2.97 -2.27
C VAL A 121 10.73 2.13 -1.01
N ALA A 122 11.27 0.91 -1.12
CA ALA A 122 11.34 -0.06 -0.02
C ALA A 122 11.99 0.47 1.27
N PRO A 123 13.17 1.14 1.26
CA PRO A 123 13.76 1.65 2.50
C PRO A 123 12.92 2.78 3.12
N LEU A 124 12.28 3.61 2.30
CA LEU A 124 11.42 4.71 2.77
C LEU A 124 10.08 4.21 3.30
N TRP A 125 9.54 3.14 2.72
CA TRP A 125 8.26 2.58 3.12
C TRP A 125 8.30 2.18 4.59
N LEU A 126 9.26 1.36 5.00
CA LEU A 126 9.38 0.96 6.41
C LEU A 126 9.57 2.17 7.32
N SER A 127 10.56 3.03 7.04
CA SER A 127 10.87 4.16 7.93
C SER A 127 9.70 5.12 8.08
N ILE A 128 8.99 5.44 7.00
CA ILE A 128 7.84 6.35 7.06
C ILE A 128 6.64 5.67 7.73
N THR A 129 6.44 4.35 7.55
CA THR A 129 5.43 3.61 8.32
C THR A 129 5.68 3.76 9.81
N GLU A 130 6.91 3.62 10.28
CA GLU A 130 7.28 3.81 11.68
C GLU A 130 6.99 5.24 12.15
N ASP A 131 7.30 6.24 11.34
CA ASP A 131 7.07 7.65 11.72
C ASP A 131 5.58 8.01 11.74
N VAL A 132 4.78 7.55 10.76
CA VAL A 132 3.32 7.74 10.77
C VAL A 132 2.68 7.03 11.96
N ARG A 133 3.17 5.84 12.30
CA ARG A 133 2.67 5.03 13.41
C ARG A 133 2.90 5.69 14.77
N GLU A 134 3.96 6.49 14.90
CA GLU A 134 4.27 7.26 16.12
C GLU A 134 3.76 8.71 16.10
N ASP A 135 3.17 9.18 14.99
CA ASP A 135 2.64 10.55 14.92
C ASP A 135 1.41 10.67 15.84
N PRO A 136 1.45 11.57 16.87
CA PRO A 136 0.35 11.74 17.82
C PRO A 136 -0.96 12.23 17.19
N GLU A 137 -0.92 12.77 15.97
CA GLU A 137 -2.10 13.26 15.26
C GLU A 137 -2.64 12.25 14.24
N SER A 138 -1.92 11.14 14.00
CA SER A 138 -2.30 10.15 12.99
C SER A 138 -3.66 9.51 13.25
N TRP A 139 -4.07 9.32 14.51
CA TRP A 139 -5.38 8.76 14.86
C TRP A 139 -6.56 9.55 14.28
N ARG A 140 -6.45 10.89 14.21
CA ARG A 140 -7.52 11.74 13.67
C ARG A 140 -7.33 12.11 12.20
N LEU A 141 -6.10 12.06 11.70
CA LEU A 141 -5.78 12.50 10.33
C LEU A 141 -5.78 11.37 9.31
N SER A 142 -5.69 10.12 9.75
CA SER A 142 -5.56 8.94 8.88
C SER A 142 -6.87 8.50 8.21
N GLY A 143 -8.04 8.85 8.76
CA GLY A 143 -9.31 8.27 8.28
C GLY A 143 -9.50 6.80 8.65
N ASP A 144 -8.65 6.25 9.51
CA ASP A 144 -8.88 4.94 10.11
C ASP A 144 -10.12 4.99 11.02
N GLN A 145 -11.08 4.12 10.77
CA GLN A 145 -12.34 4.07 11.52
C GLN A 145 -12.23 3.25 12.81
N TYR A 146 -11.16 2.47 12.96
CA TYR A 146 -10.96 1.55 14.09
C TYR A 146 -10.02 2.10 15.16
N VAL A 147 -9.40 3.25 14.93
CA VAL A 147 -8.49 3.88 15.88
C VAL A 147 -9.24 4.75 16.88
N GLN A 148 -8.89 4.62 18.16
CA GLN A 148 -9.41 5.48 19.22
C GLN A 148 -8.56 6.75 19.36
N GLN A 149 -9.08 7.75 20.07
CA GLN A 149 -8.35 8.99 20.36
C GLN A 149 -6.99 8.70 21.02
N GLY A 150 -5.91 9.22 20.44
CA GLY A 150 -4.53 8.98 20.90
C GLY A 150 -3.99 7.58 20.59
N GLY A 151 -4.76 6.74 19.90
CA GLY A 151 -4.33 5.43 19.42
C GLY A 151 -3.42 5.53 18.21
N LYS A 152 -2.95 4.37 17.73
CA LYS A 152 -2.12 4.27 16.54
C LYS A 152 -2.94 3.63 15.40
N PRO A 153 -3.05 4.25 14.21
CA PRO A 153 -3.86 3.72 13.10
C PRO A 153 -3.39 2.36 12.58
N TRP A 154 -4.33 1.45 12.32
CA TRP A 154 -4.08 0.17 11.66
C TRP A 154 -3.54 0.31 10.23
N ILE A 155 -3.82 1.43 9.56
CA ILE A 155 -3.44 1.70 8.17
C ILE A 155 -2.17 2.56 8.01
N SER A 156 -1.33 2.63 9.05
CA SER A 156 -0.07 3.40 9.04
C SER A 156 0.90 2.94 7.94
N GLU A 157 0.91 1.64 7.62
CA GLU A 157 1.73 1.07 6.56
C GLU A 157 1.30 1.50 5.16
N MET A 158 -0.01 1.71 4.95
CA MET A 158 -0.54 2.24 3.69
C MET A 158 -0.04 3.66 3.45
N TYR A 159 -0.02 4.49 4.49
CA TYR A 159 0.55 5.84 4.41
C TYR A 159 2.06 5.82 4.19
N GLY A 160 2.79 4.94 4.89
CA GLY A 160 4.21 4.76 4.66
C GLY A 160 4.51 4.42 3.20
N TYR A 161 3.71 3.55 2.59
CA TYR A 161 3.82 3.21 1.17
C TYR A 161 3.59 4.41 0.25
N SER A 162 2.43 5.07 0.39
CA SER A 162 2.05 6.19 -0.48
C SER A 162 2.99 7.38 -0.37
N PHE A 163 3.45 7.69 0.85
CA PHE A 163 4.44 8.75 1.09
C PHE A 163 5.82 8.37 0.53
N ALA A 164 6.27 7.13 0.72
CA ALA A 164 7.53 6.65 0.15
C ALA A 164 7.53 6.70 -1.39
N CYS A 165 6.42 6.33 -2.03
CA CYS A 165 6.25 6.45 -3.47
C CYS A 165 6.36 7.90 -3.93
N ALA A 166 5.65 8.82 -3.25
CA ALA A 166 5.71 10.24 -3.58
C ALA A 166 7.13 10.81 -3.47
N LYS A 167 7.85 10.49 -2.37
CA LYS A 167 9.28 10.85 -2.19
C LYS A 167 10.21 10.25 -3.24
N SER A 168 9.86 9.08 -3.77
CA SER A 168 10.64 8.38 -4.79
C SER A 168 10.27 8.79 -6.23
N GLY A 169 9.32 9.71 -6.41
CA GLY A 169 8.83 10.10 -7.73
C GLY A 169 8.01 9.02 -8.44
N VAL A 170 7.46 8.06 -7.68
CA VAL A 170 6.63 6.95 -8.18
C VAL A 170 5.16 7.32 -7.99
N TRP A 171 4.40 7.35 -9.10
CA TRP A 171 3.01 7.77 -9.10
C TRP A 171 2.09 6.73 -9.72
N HIS A 172 0.86 6.68 -9.24
CA HIS A 172 -0.08 5.61 -9.53
C HIS A 172 -1.10 6.00 -10.59
N THR A 173 -1.63 4.98 -11.24
CA THR A 173 -2.97 5.01 -11.86
C THR A 173 -3.83 3.97 -11.16
N TRP A 174 -5.04 4.33 -10.77
CA TRP A 174 -5.99 3.36 -10.23
C TRP A 174 -6.43 2.36 -11.28
N ASP A 175 -6.50 1.10 -10.88
CA ASP A 175 -7.27 0.08 -11.60
C ASP A 175 -8.32 -0.51 -10.66
N THR A 176 -9.56 -0.06 -10.86
CA THR A 176 -10.75 -0.43 -10.08
C THR A 176 -11.36 -1.77 -10.51
N HIS A 177 -10.73 -2.50 -11.45
CA HIS A 177 -11.21 -3.78 -11.98
C HIS A 177 -10.27 -4.94 -11.65
N VAL A 178 -9.00 -4.65 -11.33
CA VAL A 178 -8.00 -5.66 -11.03
C VAL A 178 -8.31 -6.42 -9.75
N MET A 179 -8.68 -5.71 -8.68
CA MET A 179 -8.92 -6.29 -7.36
C MET A 179 -10.41 -6.32 -7.06
N HIS A 180 -10.91 -7.45 -6.54
CA HIS A 180 -12.32 -7.61 -6.23
C HIS A 180 -12.51 -8.32 -4.88
N TYR A 181 -13.40 -7.78 -4.05
CA TYR A 181 -13.82 -8.42 -2.82
C TYR A 181 -15.02 -9.34 -3.05
N PRO A 182 -15.06 -10.53 -2.43
CA PRO A 182 -16.26 -11.34 -2.35
C PRO A 182 -17.48 -10.54 -1.85
N GLY A 183 -18.68 -10.88 -2.34
CA GLY A 183 -19.93 -10.21 -1.96
C GLY A 183 -20.23 -8.90 -2.70
N SER A 184 -19.26 -8.31 -3.40
CA SER A 184 -19.50 -7.16 -4.29
C SER A 184 -19.99 -7.61 -5.67
N PRO A 185 -20.78 -6.79 -6.40
CA PRO A 185 -21.16 -7.11 -7.77
C PRO A 185 -19.94 -7.31 -8.68
N ALA A 186 -19.81 -8.50 -9.28
CA ALA A 186 -18.71 -8.80 -10.19
C ALA A 186 -18.88 -8.08 -11.53
N ARG A 187 -17.82 -7.46 -12.04
CA ARG A 187 -17.78 -6.81 -13.37
C ARG A 187 -17.10 -7.68 -14.44
N GLY A 188 -16.82 -8.94 -14.11
CA GLY A 188 -16.02 -9.87 -14.90
C GLY A 188 -15.15 -10.73 -13.99
N VAL A 189 -14.19 -11.46 -14.56
CA VAL A 189 -13.19 -12.19 -13.77
C VAL A 189 -12.06 -11.23 -13.41
N PRO A 190 -11.82 -10.92 -12.12
CA PRO A 190 -10.78 -9.99 -11.71
C PRO A 190 -9.39 -10.60 -11.87
N ASN A 191 -8.35 -9.77 -11.82
CA ASN A 191 -6.96 -10.23 -11.78
C ASN A 191 -6.58 -10.77 -10.39
N ILE A 192 -7.15 -10.17 -9.34
CA ILE A 192 -6.97 -10.49 -7.93
C ILE A 192 -8.34 -10.63 -7.27
N LEU A 193 -8.56 -11.75 -6.58
CA LEU A 193 -9.64 -11.89 -5.61
C LEU A 193 -9.07 -11.63 -4.22
N HIS A 194 -9.59 -10.64 -3.50
CA HIS A 194 -9.12 -10.26 -2.16
C HIS A 194 -10.17 -10.65 -1.11
N TYR A 195 -9.86 -11.60 -0.25
CA TYR A 195 -10.79 -12.11 0.78
C TYR A 195 -10.51 -11.55 2.18
N GLY A 196 -10.02 -10.31 2.26
CA GLY A 196 -9.66 -9.63 3.52
C GLY A 196 -10.80 -8.88 4.22
N LEU A 197 -12.06 -9.11 3.82
CA LEU A 197 -13.23 -8.52 4.46
C LEU A 197 -14.24 -9.62 4.75
N TYR A 198 -15.01 -9.42 5.82
CA TYR A 198 -16.09 -10.34 6.18
C TYR A 198 -17.08 -10.54 5.03
N PHE A 199 -17.38 -11.80 4.72
CA PHE A 199 -18.44 -12.14 3.77
C PHE A 199 -19.14 -13.44 4.13
N GLU A 200 -20.40 -13.57 3.69
CA GLU A 200 -21.21 -14.77 3.87
C GLU A 200 -21.57 -15.40 2.52
N PHE A 201 -21.47 -16.73 2.42
CA PHE A 201 -21.88 -17.46 1.23
C PHE A 201 -22.42 -18.83 1.60
N GLY A 202 -23.64 -19.16 1.17
CA GLY A 202 -24.21 -20.50 1.36
C GLY A 202 -24.30 -20.97 2.83
N GLY A 203 -24.47 -20.05 3.77
CA GLY A 203 -24.48 -20.34 5.22
C GLY A 203 -23.09 -20.40 5.87
N TYR A 204 -22.01 -20.25 5.10
CA TYR A 204 -20.65 -20.11 5.62
C TYR A 204 -20.32 -18.63 5.86
N LYS A 205 -19.49 -18.40 6.89
CA LYS A 205 -18.96 -17.08 7.26
C LYS A 205 -17.45 -17.11 7.14
N PHE A 206 -16.91 -16.06 6.55
CA PHE A 206 -15.47 -15.87 6.36
C PHE A 206 -15.09 -14.52 6.98
N ASP A 207 -14.02 -14.53 7.75
CA ASP A 207 -13.39 -13.43 8.51
C ASP A 207 -11.88 -13.54 8.26
#